data_AF-A0A925SEU5-F1
#
_entry.id   AF-A0A925SEU5-F1
#
_cell.length_a   1.000
_cell.length_b   1.000
_cell.length_c   1.000
_cell.angle_alpha   90.00
_cell.angle_beta   90.00
_cell.angle_gamma   90.00
#
_symmetry.space_group_name_H-M   'P 1'
#
loop_
_entity.id
_entity.type
_entity.pdbx_description
1 polymer ?
#
loop_
_entity_poly.entity_id
_entity_poly.type
_entity_poly.pdbx_seq_one_letter_code
_entity_poly.pdbx_strand_id
1 'polypeptide(L)'
;MFSLLKKEITSFFGSLTGYIVVFVFLLTTSLFLWVFPGNYNIPEGGYASLDSLFSLAPWVYLFLVPAITMRMFAEEKRLGTMEVLLTRPLSVFRIVWAKYLAGLLLVTISLLPTLIYFYSV
;
A
#
# COMPACT_ATOMS: atom_id res chain seq x y z
N MET A 1 -1.89 -14.16 -17.02
CA MET A 1 -2.21 -13.48 -15.74
C MET A 1 -0.95 -12.99 -15.05
N PHE A 2 0.03 -13.88 -14.81
CA PHE A 2 1.32 -13.53 -14.19
C PHE A 2 2.09 -12.39 -14.90
N SER A 3 2.11 -12.37 -16.24
CA SER A 3 2.75 -11.28 -17.00
C SER A 3 2.09 -9.91 -16.78
N LEU A 4 0.76 -9.86 -16.65
CA LEU A 4 0.03 -8.61 -16.39
C LEU A 4 0.29 -8.13 -14.96
N LEU A 5 0.26 -9.04 -13.99
CA LEU A 5 0.58 -8.74 -12.59
C LEU A 5 2.03 -8.27 -12.42
N LYS A 6 2.99 -8.92 -13.09
CA LYS A 6 4.40 -8.49 -13.12
C LYS A 6 4.54 -7.09 -13.71
N LYS A 7 3.84 -6.79 -14.82
CA LYS A 7 3.81 -5.45 -15.42
C LYS A 7 3.31 -4.41 -14.42
N GLU A 8 2.19 -4.66 -13.74
CA GLU A 8 1.62 -3.73 -12.75
C GLU A 8 2.60 -3.49 -11.58
N ILE A 9 3.19 -4.55 -11.01
CA ILE A 9 4.16 -4.44 -9.92
C ILE A 9 5.40 -3.65 -10.36
N THR A 10 5.99 -3.98 -11.51
CA THR A 10 7.15 -3.23 -12.04
C THR A 10 6.78 -1.79 -12.36
N SER A 11 5.56 -1.52 -12.83
CA SER A 11 5.08 -0.15 -13.04
C SER A 11 4.94 0.62 -11.72
N PHE A 12 4.54 -0.04 -10.64
CA PHE A 12 4.44 0.57 -9.31
C PHE A 12 5.82 0.85 -8.70
N PHE A 13 6.69 -0.15 -8.63
CA PHE A 13 8.03 0.00 -8.06
C PHE A 13 9.01 0.74 -8.99
N GLY A 14 8.67 0.90 -10.28
CA GLY A 14 9.36 1.80 -11.19
C GLY A 14 8.91 3.26 -11.04
N SER A 15 7.88 3.52 -10.22
CA SER A 15 7.33 4.85 -10.00
C SER A 15 7.59 5.38 -8.60
N LEU A 16 7.86 6.68 -8.50
CA LEU A 16 8.14 7.34 -7.22
C LEU A 16 6.97 7.22 -6.23
N THR A 17 5.73 7.18 -6.73
CA THR A 17 4.54 7.10 -5.88
C THR A 17 4.45 5.83 -5.06
N GLY A 18 4.91 4.69 -5.60
CA GLY A 18 4.90 3.43 -4.85
C GLY A 18 5.74 3.53 -3.57
N TYR A 19 6.93 4.11 -3.70
CA TYR A 19 7.81 4.37 -2.56
C TYR A 19 7.25 5.41 -1.60
N ILE A 20 6.65 6.49 -2.12
CA ILE A 20 6.01 7.52 -1.28
C ILE A 20 4.93 6.91 -0.41
N VAL A 21 4.11 5.99 -0.93
CA VAL A 21 3.03 5.39 -0.14
C VAL A 21 3.57 4.54 1.01
N VAL A 22 4.57 3.69 0.75
CA VAL A 22 5.22 2.90 1.80
C VAL A 22 5.89 3.84 2.83
N PHE A 23 6.56 4.88 2.35
CA PHE A 23 7.23 5.85 3.22
C PHE A 23 6.25 6.61 4.11
N VAL A 24 5.15 7.12 3.56
CA VAL A 24 4.12 7.84 4.32
C VAL A 24 3.45 6.92 5.34
N PHE A 25 3.19 5.66 4.98
CA PHE A 25 2.65 4.68 5.91
C PHE A 25 3.58 4.46 7.11
N LEU A 26 4.85 4.16 6.85
CA LEU A 26 5.85 3.91 7.89
C LEU A 26 6.14 5.15 8.73
N LEU A 27 6.25 6.32 8.10
CA LEU A 27 6.48 7.58 8.80
C LEU A 27 5.30 7.91 9.72
N THR A 28 4.06 7.79 9.22
CA THR A 28 2.86 8.07 10.02
C THR A 28 2.78 7.11 11.20
N THR A 29 2.87 5.80 10.96
CA THR A 29 2.81 4.78 12.03
C THR A 29 3.94 4.94 13.04
N SER A 30 5.19 5.16 12.60
CA SER A 30 6.31 5.41 13.52
C SER A 30 6.14 6.66 14.37
N LEU A 31 5.67 7.77 13.81
CA LEU A 31 5.50 9.00 14.59
C LEU A 31 4.44 8.84 15.67
N PHE A 32 3.30 8.22 15.36
CA PHE A 32 2.23 8.02 16.35
C PHE A 32 2.58 6.99 17.43
N LEU A 33 3.37 5.97 17.10
CA LEU A 33 3.70 4.90 18.05
C LEU A 33 4.88 5.23 18.97
N TRP A 34 5.86 6.03 18.53
CA TRP A 34 7.06 6.34 19.33
C TRP A 34 7.26 7.83 19.66
N VAL A 35 6.76 8.77 18.87
CA VAL A 35 7.11 10.19 19.00
C VAL A 35 6.01 11.02 19.64
N PHE A 36 4.76 10.87 19.18
CA PHE A 36 3.66 11.70 19.67
C PHE A 36 3.12 11.17 21.00
N PRO A 37 3.03 12.01 22.05
CA PRO A 37 2.43 11.62 23.32
C PRO A 37 0.91 11.42 23.14
N GLY A 38 0.36 10.37 23.74
CA GLY A 38 -1.08 10.05 23.64
C GLY A 38 -1.41 8.56 23.66
N ASN A 39 -2.69 8.24 23.43
CA ASN A 39 -3.23 6.87 23.60
C ASN A 39 -2.58 5.79 22.72
N TYR A 40 -1.89 6.18 21.63
CA TYR A 40 -1.22 5.25 20.72
C TYR A 40 0.27 5.06 21.02
N ASN A 41 0.85 5.86 21.92
CA ASN A 41 2.28 5.84 22.22
C ASN A 41 2.64 4.60 23.05
N ILE A 42 3.55 3.77 22.53
CA ILE A 42 3.94 2.52 23.21
C ILE A 42 4.81 2.78 24.44
N PRO A 43 5.86 3.64 24.39
CA PRO A 43 6.65 4.01 25.57
C PRO A 43 5.83 4.53 26.76
N GLU A 44 4.78 5.31 26.50
CA GLU A 44 3.94 5.90 27.56
C GLU A 44 2.90 4.92 28.14
N GLY A 45 2.51 3.90 27.37
CA GLY A 45 1.45 2.96 27.73
C GLY A 45 1.80 1.99 28.86
N GLY A 46 3.06 1.93 29.30
CA GLY A 46 3.52 1.06 30.40
C GLY A 46 3.52 -0.45 30.07
N TYR A 47 3.00 -0.83 28.90
CA TYR A 47 2.95 -2.21 28.40
C TYR A 47 3.46 -2.28 26.96
N ALA A 48 4.31 -3.27 26.70
CA ALA A 48 4.81 -3.61 25.38
C ALA A 48 3.70 -4.33 24.57
N SER A 49 2.81 -3.55 23.95
CA SER A 49 1.69 -4.06 23.15
C SER A 49 1.64 -3.42 21.76
N LEU A 50 1.19 -4.19 20.76
CA LEU A 50 1.01 -3.72 19.38
C LEU A 50 -0.43 -3.31 19.06
N ASP A 51 -1.32 -3.26 20.05
CA ASP A 51 -2.73 -2.89 19.86
C ASP A 51 -2.88 -1.49 19.22
N SER A 52 -1.97 -0.58 19.57
CA SER A 52 -1.88 0.76 18.97
C SER A 52 -1.58 0.71 17.46
N LEU A 53 -0.73 -0.22 17.00
CA LEU A 53 -0.45 -0.39 15.57
C LEU A 53 -1.68 -0.91 14.82
N PHE A 54 -2.34 -1.93 15.36
CA PHE A 54 -3.51 -2.55 14.71
C PHE A 54 -4.75 -1.64 14.72
N SER A 55 -4.87 -0.74 15.69
CA SER A 55 -5.92 0.28 15.70
C SER A 55 -5.61 1.44 14.75
N LEU A 56 -4.35 1.85 14.61
CA LEU A 56 -3.94 2.98 13.78
C LEU A 56 -3.79 2.63 12.29
N ALA A 57 -3.25 1.45 11.96
CA ALA A 57 -3.00 1.05 10.57
C ALA A 57 -4.24 1.10 9.66
N PRO A 58 -5.45 0.66 10.08
CA PRO A 58 -6.67 0.77 9.26
C PRO A 58 -7.01 2.21 8.88
N TRP A 59 -6.83 3.16 9.80
CA TRP A 59 -7.07 4.58 9.52
C TRP A 59 -6.12 5.13 8.48
N VAL A 60 -4.83 4.76 8.56
CA VAL A 60 -3.84 5.19 7.56
C VAL A 60 -4.11 4.55 6.20
N TYR A 61 -4.44 3.25 6.18
CA TYR A 61 -4.79 2.55 4.93
C TYR A 61 -6.09 3.04 4.29
N LEU A 62 -7.05 3.54 5.06
CA LEU A 62 -8.28 4.15 4.53
C LEU A 62 -7.96 5.27 3.53
N PHE A 63 -6.89 6.03 3.75
CA PHE A 63 -6.45 7.08 2.82
C PHE A 63 -5.49 6.57 1.75
N LEU A 64 -4.56 5.69 2.11
CA LEU A 64 -3.53 5.23 1.19
C LEU A 64 -4.06 4.28 0.12
N VAL A 65 -4.98 3.37 0.45
CA VAL A 65 -5.50 2.37 -0.50
C VAL A 65 -6.26 3.02 -1.67
N PRO A 66 -7.18 3.99 -1.45
CA PRO A 66 -7.79 4.73 -2.55
C PRO A 66 -6.76 5.49 -3.40
N ALA A 67 -5.78 6.14 -2.76
CA ALA A 67 -4.74 6.89 -3.48
C ALA A 67 -3.92 5.99 -4.43
N ILE A 68 -3.54 4.78 -3.98
CA ILE A 68 -2.83 3.79 -4.81
C ILE A 68 -3.72 3.29 -5.95
N THR A 69 -4.95 2.90 -5.64
CA THR A 69 -5.85 2.22 -6.59
C THR A 69 -6.37 3.16 -7.68
N MET A 70 -6.63 4.43 -7.37
CA MET A 70 -7.03 5.43 -8.37
C MET A 70 -5.98 5.64 -9.44
N ARG A 71 -4.70 5.66 -9.04
CA ARG A 71 -3.56 5.81 -9.96
C ARG A 71 -3.51 4.68 -11.00
N MET A 72 -3.84 3.44 -10.63
CA MET A 72 -3.77 2.28 -11.53
C MET A 72 -4.61 2.42 -12.80
N PHE A 73 -5.76 3.09 -12.69
CA PHE A 73 -6.65 3.33 -13.82
C PHE A 73 -6.43 4.72 -14.42
N ALA A 74 -6.17 5.74 -13.59
CA ALA A 74 -5.95 7.10 -14.05
C ALA A 74 -4.69 7.21 -14.92
N GLU A 75 -3.60 6.52 -14.56
CA GLU A 75 -2.34 6.54 -15.32
C GLU A 75 -2.52 5.90 -16.71
N GLU A 76 -3.23 4.76 -16.80
CA GLU A 76 -3.49 4.11 -18.09
C GLU A 76 -4.45 4.92 -18.97
N LYS A 77 -5.45 5.58 -18.36
CA LYS A 77 -6.35 6.49 -19.06
C LYS A 77 -5.61 7.74 -19.55
N ARG A 78 -4.73 8.31 -18.74
CA ARG A 78 -3.89 9.48 -19.09
C ARG A 78 -2.93 9.18 -20.24
N LEU A 79 -2.38 7.96 -20.28
CA LEU A 79 -1.43 7.53 -21.32
C LEU A 79 -2.11 6.98 -22.58
N GLY A 80 -3.45 6.90 -22.63
CA GLY A 80 -4.19 6.32 -23.75
C GLY A 80 -3.98 4.80 -23.93
N THR A 81 -3.30 4.14 -22.99
CA THR A 81 -2.96 2.72 -23.09
C THR A 81 -4.12 1.79 -22.73
N MET A 82 -5.19 2.35 -22.14
CA MET A 82 -6.42 1.61 -21.82
C MET A 82 -7.05 0.98 -23.07
N GLU A 83 -7.09 1.72 -24.18
CA GLU A 83 -7.67 1.25 -25.45
C GLU A 83 -6.84 0.10 -26.05
N VAL A 84 -5.51 0.20 -25.96
CA VAL A 84 -4.58 -0.86 -26.39
C VAL A 84 -4.70 -2.10 -25.51
N LEU A 85 -5.00 -1.93 -24.22
CA LEU A 85 -5.20 -3.05 -23.29
C LEU A 85 -6.50 -3.81 -23.60
N LEU A 86 -7.57 -3.09 -23.92
CA LEU A 86 -8.90 -3.63 -24.21
C LEU A 86 -9.01 -4.27 -25.61
N THR A 87 -8.18 -3.85 -26.57
CA THR A 87 -8.13 -4.43 -27.91
C THR A 87 -7.36 -5.76 -27.98
N ARG A 88 -6.59 -6.10 -26.93
CA ARG A 88 -5.93 -7.41 -26.83
C ARG A 88 -6.96 -8.50 -26.47
N PRO A 89 -6.73 -9.77 -26.85
CA PRO A 89 -7.60 -10.90 -26.50
C PRO A 89 -7.46 -11.28 -25.01
N LEU A 90 -7.75 -10.35 -24.12
CA LEU A 90 -7.70 -10.47 -22.68
C LEU A 90 -9.10 -10.25 -22.12
N SER A 91 -9.56 -11.18 -21.27
CA SER A 91 -10.82 -11.00 -20.55
C SER A 91 -10.69 -9.81 -19.58
N VAL A 92 -11.71 -8.95 -19.56
CA VAL A 92 -11.82 -7.81 -18.62
C VAL A 92 -11.65 -8.28 -17.17
N PHE A 93 -12.20 -9.45 -16.84
CA PHE A 93 -12.09 -10.03 -15.51
C PHE A 93 -10.62 -10.27 -15.10
N ARG A 94 -9.78 -10.74 -16.02
CA ARG A 94 -8.35 -10.94 -15.77
C ARG A 94 -7.61 -9.63 -15.52
N ILE A 95 -8.05 -8.54 -16.15
CA ILE A 95 -7.48 -7.20 -15.94
C ILE A 95 -7.81 -6.71 -14.52
N VAL A 96 -9.08 -6.79 -14.13
CA VAL A 96 -9.54 -6.41 -12.79
C VAL A 96 -8.80 -7.19 -11.71
N TRP A 97 -8.70 -8.52 -11.85
CA TRP A 97 -7.98 -9.37 -10.88
C TRP A 97 -6.49 -9.07 -10.81
N ALA A 98 -5.83 -8.81 -11.93
CA ALA A 98 -4.41 -8.47 -11.91
C ALA A 98 -4.15 -7.14 -11.17
N LYS A 99 -5.01 -6.14 -11.39
CA LYS A 99 -4.90 -4.85 -10.71
C LYS A 99 -5.21 -4.95 -9.22
N TYR A 100 -6.26 -5.68 -8.86
CA TYR A 100 -6.59 -5.96 -7.46
C TYR A 100 -5.44 -6.66 -6.73
N LEU A 101 -4.89 -7.73 -7.31
CA LEU A 101 -3.78 -8.47 -6.72
C LEU A 101 -2.52 -7.62 -6.60
N ALA A 102 -2.23 -6.75 -7.58
CA ALA A 102 -1.08 -5.84 -7.50
C ALA A 102 -1.24 -4.83 -6.35
N GLY A 103 -2.43 -4.26 -6.16
CA GLY A 103 -2.73 -3.39 -5.01
C GLY A 103 -2.60 -4.11 -3.68
N LEU A 104 -3.16 -5.33 -3.58
CA LEU A 104 -3.04 -6.17 -2.38
C LEU A 104 -1.58 -6.47 -2.05
N LEU A 105 -0.76 -6.84 -3.05
CA LEU A 105 0.67 -7.12 -2.87
C LEU A 105 1.42 -5.89 -2.36
N LEU A 106 1.08 -4.69 -2.85
CA LEU A 106 1.70 -3.46 -2.40
C LEU A 106 1.36 -3.16 -0.92
N VAL A 107 0.11 -3.36 -0.51
CA VAL A 107 -0.29 -3.25 0.91
C VAL A 107 0.46 -4.27 1.76
N THR A 108 0.53 -5.53 1.34
CA THR A 108 1.29 -6.57 2.05
C THR A 108 2.77 -6.23 2.17
N ILE A 109 3.39 -5.71 1.10
CA ILE A 109 4.80 -5.28 1.13
C ILE A 109 4.98 -4.10 2.09
N SER A 110 4.03 -3.16 2.16
CA SER A 110 4.10 -2.04 3.11
C SER A 110 3.99 -2.49 4.58
N LEU A 111 3.40 -3.65 4.86
CA LEU A 111 3.34 -4.23 6.20
C LEU A 111 4.64 -4.92 6.60
N LEU A 112 5.43 -5.48 5.67
CA LEU A 112 6.65 -6.22 6.01
C LEU A 112 7.64 -5.43 6.90
N PRO A 113 7.93 -4.14 6.65
CA PRO A 113 8.82 -3.37 7.52
C PRO A 113 8.26 -3.16 8.94
N THR A 114 6.94 -3.27 9.14
CA THR A 114 6.34 -3.17 10.48
C THR A 114 6.72 -4.36 11.38
N LEU A 115 7.29 -5.44 10.84
CA LEU A 115 7.90 -6.49 11.65
C LEU A 115 9.05 -5.97 12.52
N ILE A 116 9.72 -4.88 12.12
CA ILE A 116 10.74 -4.22 12.94
C ILE A 116 10.12 -3.65 14.23
N TYR A 117 8.86 -3.19 14.16
CA TYR A 117 8.13 -2.68 15.32
C TYR A 117 7.90 -3.78 16.37
N PHE A 118 7.61 -5.00 15.92
CA PHE A 118 7.49 -6.16 16.82
C PHE A 118 8.79 -6.43 17.58
N TYR A 119 9.95 -6.30 16.93
CA TYR A 119 11.24 -6.46 17.62
C TYR A 119 11.62 -5.30 18.53
N SER A 120 11.08 -4.11 18.30
CA SER A 120 11.43 -2.91 19.08
C SER A 120 10.63 -2.73 20.36
N VAL A 121 9.51 -3.46 20.48
CA VAL A 121 8.55 -3.41 21.60
C VAL A 121 8.92 -4.44 22.65
#